data_AF-A0AAW9CST8-F1
#
_entry.id   AF-A0AAW9CST8-F1
#
_cell.length_a   1.000
_cell.length_b   1.000
_cell.length_c   1.000
_cell.angle_alpha   90.00
_cell.angle_beta   90.00
_cell.angle_gamma   90.00
#
_symmetry.space_group_name_H-M   'P 1'
#
loop_
_entity.id
_entity.type
_entity.pdbx_description
1 polymer ?
#
loop_
_entity_poly.entity_id
_entity_poly.type
_entity_poly.pdbx_seq_one_letter_code
_entity_poly.pdbx_strand_id
1 'polypeptide(L)'
;MLFKDYGPHLDEAFSESLDDIAARNARLIDAAGRASQVRFVDEAGNLLTGSLKPARKWTSVDGMGNLDVVPGEIATHVTDLRGSIVFSGTFLSTIPFAVKYKVVERLATLHIEGSAIVGFDSDHPGFRHDFASYLERHANHRRIEEFGIGTNLGIKGLYGRNAGFEERHPGLHLGLGGGEQGSHHLDLIFAKGTLAFDDRIVFDRAFTV
;
A
#
# COMPACT_ATOMS: atom_id res chain seq x y z
N MET A 1 6.14 13.91 16.20
CA MET A 1 5.78 12.64 16.86
C MET A 1 4.53 12.13 16.16
N LEU A 2 4.63 11.10 15.31
CA LEU A 2 3.45 10.43 14.76
C LEU A 2 2.78 9.73 15.94
N PHE A 3 1.56 10.16 16.29
CA PHE A 3 0.78 9.48 17.31
C PHE A 3 0.43 8.10 16.75
N LYS A 4 0.94 7.04 17.37
CA LYS A 4 0.61 5.67 16.94
C LYS A 4 -0.70 5.27 17.62
N ASP A 5 -1.81 5.67 17.01
CA ASP A 5 -3.15 5.39 17.54
C ASP A 5 -3.58 3.96 17.20
N TYR A 6 -3.03 2.98 17.94
CA TYR A 6 -3.43 1.58 17.85
C TYR A 6 -4.85 1.33 18.36
N GLY A 7 -5.33 2.17 19.29
CA GLY A 7 -6.60 1.98 19.99
C GLY A 7 -6.73 0.56 20.56
N PRO A 8 -7.84 -0.17 20.29
CA PRO A 8 -8.03 -1.51 20.83
C PRO A 8 -7.26 -2.59 20.06
N HIS A 9 -6.55 -2.24 18.97
CA HIS A 9 -5.89 -3.20 18.07
C HIS A 9 -4.39 -3.33 18.37
N LEU A 10 -3.96 -2.94 19.57
CA LEU A 10 -2.56 -3.05 19.98
C LEU A 10 -2.06 -4.50 19.87
N ASP A 11 -2.84 -5.46 20.36
CA ASP A 11 -2.45 -6.86 20.38
C ASP A 11 -2.34 -7.44 18.97
N GLU A 12 -3.21 -7.03 18.03
CA GLU A 12 -3.15 -7.48 16.64
C GLU A 12 -1.80 -7.14 15.99
N ALA A 13 -1.31 -5.92 16.19
CA ALA A 13 -0.06 -5.43 15.62
C ALA A 13 1.17 -6.25 16.03
N PHE A 14 1.11 -6.94 17.18
CA PHE A 14 2.20 -7.74 17.75
C PHE A 14 1.87 -9.23 17.90
N SER A 15 0.77 -9.70 17.33
CA SER A 15 0.28 -11.07 17.52
C SER A 15 1.00 -12.12 16.68
N GLU A 16 1.66 -11.72 15.59
CA GLU A 16 2.47 -12.61 14.75
C GLU A 16 3.95 -12.56 15.16
N SER A 17 4.65 -13.70 15.04
CA SER A 17 6.07 -13.76 15.37
C SER A 17 6.91 -13.02 14.32
N LEU A 18 8.01 -12.40 14.76
CA LEU A 18 8.94 -11.72 13.84
C LEU A 18 9.58 -12.70 12.84
N ASP A 19 9.83 -13.94 13.27
CA ASP A 19 10.40 -14.98 12.40
C ASP A 19 9.44 -15.36 11.27
N ASP A 20 8.13 -15.47 11.55
CA ASP A 20 7.13 -15.78 10.52
C ASP A 20 7.00 -14.63 9.51
N ILE A 21 6.99 -13.38 9.99
CA ILE A 21 6.98 -12.19 9.15
C ILE A 21 8.24 -12.13 8.28
N ALA A 22 9.43 -12.28 8.88
CA ALA A 22 10.71 -12.25 8.17
C ALA A 22 10.78 -13.34 7.10
N ALA A 23 10.36 -14.56 7.43
CA ALA A 23 10.34 -15.67 6.49
C ALA A 23 9.36 -15.41 5.33
N ARG A 24 8.19 -14.82 5.60
CA ARG A 24 7.20 -14.45 4.57
C ARG A 24 7.74 -13.35 3.65
N ASN A 25 8.31 -12.30 4.23
CA ASN A 25 8.96 -11.21 3.49
C ASN A 25 10.05 -11.75 2.56
N ALA A 26 10.93 -12.63 3.08
CA ALA A 26 11.98 -13.24 2.28
C ALA A 26 11.43 -14.05 1.10
N ARG A 27 10.37 -14.85 1.30
CA ARG A 27 9.73 -15.63 0.22
C ARG A 27 9.08 -14.74 -0.83
N LEU A 28 8.44 -13.65 -0.43
CA LEU A 28 7.87 -12.67 -1.37
C LEU A 28 8.95 -11.95 -2.18
N ILE A 29 10.02 -11.48 -1.52
CA ILE A 29 11.14 -10.80 -2.21
C ILE A 29 11.83 -11.75 -3.19
N ASP A 30 12.07 -12.99 -2.81
CA ASP A 30 12.65 -14.02 -3.68
C ASP A 30 11.72 -14.38 -4.86
N ALA A 31 10.41 -14.43 -4.64
CA ALA A 31 9.44 -14.59 -5.73
C ALA A 31 9.45 -13.39 -6.68
N ALA A 32 9.49 -12.16 -6.15
CA ALA A 32 9.56 -10.93 -6.95
C ALA A 32 10.86 -10.84 -7.77
N GLY A 33 12.00 -11.29 -7.21
CA GLY A 33 13.29 -11.30 -7.89
C GLY A 33 13.36 -12.28 -9.07
N ARG A 34 12.46 -13.26 -9.13
CA ARG A 34 12.33 -14.25 -10.21
C ARG A 34 11.26 -13.89 -11.23
N ALA A 35 10.48 -12.85 -10.98
CA ALA A 35 9.38 -12.41 -11.83
C ALA A 35 9.74 -11.22 -12.71
N SER A 36 8.94 -11.01 -13.76
CA SER A 36 9.11 -9.89 -14.70
C SER A 36 8.04 -8.80 -14.54
N GLN A 37 6.91 -9.15 -13.94
CA GLN A 37 5.75 -8.29 -13.83
C GLN A 37 5.09 -8.43 -12.45
N VAL A 38 4.57 -7.32 -11.96
CA VAL A 38 3.59 -7.25 -10.87
C VAL A 38 2.21 -7.03 -11.47
N ARG A 39 1.20 -7.71 -10.92
CA ARG A 39 -0.21 -7.54 -11.27
C ARG A 39 -1.04 -7.41 -10.00
N PHE A 40 -1.93 -6.44 -9.98
CA PHE A 40 -2.95 -6.31 -8.94
C PHE A 40 -4.33 -6.24 -9.60
N VAL A 41 -5.24 -7.09 -9.13
CA VAL A 41 -6.65 -7.07 -9.53
C VAL A 41 -7.49 -6.65 -8.34
N ASP A 42 -8.23 -5.56 -8.49
CA ASP A 42 -9.16 -5.08 -7.45
C ASP A 42 -10.44 -5.94 -7.39
N GLU A 43 -11.30 -5.70 -6.39
CA GLU A 43 -12.56 -6.45 -6.24
C GLU A 43 -13.55 -6.26 -7.39
N ALA A 44 -13.42 -5.18 -8.17
CA ALA A 44 -14.25 -4.93 -9.35
C ALA A 44 -13.66 -5.56 -10.62
N GLY A 45 -12.53 -6.25 -10.52
CA GLY A 45 -11.87 -6.93 -11.64
C GLY A 45 -10.99 -6.02 -12.50
N ASN A 46 -10.74 -4.77 -12.07
CA ASN A 46 -9.82 -3.90 -12.79
C ASN A 46 -8.37 -4.23 -12.45
N LEU A 47 -7.46 -3.87 -13.36
CA LEU A 47 -6.09 -4.35 -13.35
C LEU A 47 -5.10 -3.19 -13.28
N LEU A 48 -4.13 -3.31 -12.36
CA LEU A 48 -2.89 -2.55 -12.33
C LEU A 48 -1.72 -3.49 -12.66
N THR A 49 -0.82 -3.06 -13.54
CA THR A 49 0.39 -3.82 -13.90
C THR A 49 1.63 -2.94 -13.89
N GLY A 50 2.80 -3.53 -13.67
CA GLY A 50 4.10 -2.87 -13.85
C GLY A 50 5.25 -3.86 -13.92
N SER A 51 6.43 -3.40 -14.31
CA SER A 51 7.59 -4.27 -14.52
C SER A 51 8.39 -4.47 -13.23
N LEU A 52 8.72 -5.72 -12.92
CA LEU A 52 9.73 -6.09 -11.92
C LEU A 52 11.07 -6.29 -12.62
N LYS A 53 12.12 -5.64 -12.07
CA LYS A 53 13.49 -5.82 -12.57
C LYS A 53 14.22 -6.76 -11.60
N PRO A 54 14.98 -7.76 -12.10
CA PRO A 54 15.68 -8.72 -11.23
C PRO A 54 16.62 -8.09 -10.19
N ALA A 55 17.22 -6.93 -10.52
CA ALA A 55 18.11 -6.19 -9.61
C ALA A 55 17.38 -5.13 -8.76
N ARG A 56 16.04 -5.14 -8.72
CA ARG A 56 15.28 -4.15 -7.96
C ARG A 56 15.38 -4.46 -6.47
N LYS A 57 15.93 -3.52 -5.72
CA LYS A 57 15.98 -3.59 -4.26
C LYS A 57 14.56 -3.53 -3.68
N TRP A 58 14.29 -4.44 -2.74
CA TRP A 58 13.14 -4.39 -1.86
C TRP A 58 13.60 -4.02 -0.45
N THR A 59 12.84 -3.16 0.20
CA THR A 59 12.94 -2.90 1.63
C THR A 59 12.10 -3.94 2.35
N SER A 60 12.65 -4.58 3.39
CA SER A 60 11.90 -5.42 4.32
C SER A 60 11.77 -4.69 5.64
N VAL A 61 10.54 -4.59 6.14
CA VAL A 61 10.23 -4.13 7.49
C VAL A 61 9.70 -5.33 8.25
N ASP A 62 10.60 -6.24 8.63
CA ASP A 62 10.28 -7.50 9.32
C ASP A 62 10.52 -7.44 10.83
N GLY A 63 11.07 -6.32 11.33
CA GLY A 63 11.41 -6.12 12.73
C GLY A 63 12.80 -6.64 13.11
N MET A 64 13.53 -7.28 12.19
CA MET A 64 14.91 -7.74 12.39
C MET A 64 15.90 -6.63 12.03
N GLY A 65 15.95 -5.60 12.88
CA GLY A 65 16.84 -4.44 12.71
C GLY A 65 16.10 -3.12 12.41
N ASN A 66 14.79 -3.17 12.17
CA ASN A 66 13.94 -1.98 12.15
C ASN A 66 13.47 -1.67 13.58
N LEU A 67 14.00 -0.61 14.19
CA LEU A 67 13.62 -0.20 15.54
C LEU A 67 12.32 0.62 15.52
N ASP A 68 11.46 0.44 16.53
CA ASP A 68 10.26 1.22 16.77
C ASP A 68 9.24 1.29 15.61
N VAL A 69 9.14 0.25 14.79
CA VAL A 69 8.10 0.12 13.74
C VAL A 69 7.32 -1.17 13.93
N VAL A 70 6.05 -1.17 13.52
CA VAL A 70 5.29 -2.42 13.45
C VAL A 70 5.83 -3.22 12.28
N PRO A 71 6.25 -4.47 12.48
CA PRO A 71 6.74 -5.31 11.41
C PRO A 71 5.60 -5.78 10.50
N GLY A 72 5.97 -6.15 9.28
CA GLY A 72 5.11 -6.78 8.29
C GLY A 72 4.85 -5.92 7.08
N GLU A 73 5.92 -5.50 6.41
CA GLU A 73 5.85 -4.91 5.08
C GLU A 73 7.07 -5.32 4.26
N ILE A 74 6.87 -5.44 2.94
CA ILE A 74 7.93 -5.23 1.96
C ILE A 74 7.55 -4.10 1.01
N ALA A 75 8.51 -3.28 0.62
CA ALA A 75 8.25 -2.15 -0.26
C ALA A 75 9.33 -2.02 -1.34
N THR A 76 8.92 -1.57 -2.53
CA THR A 76 9.83 -1.25 -3.63
C THR A 76 9.27 -0.10 -4.45
N HIS A 77 10.04 0.36 -5.43
CA HIS A 77 9.56 1.29 -6.44
C HIS A 77 9.19 0.50 -7.70
N VAL A 78 8.08 0.81 -8.36
CA VAL A 78 7.76 0.31 -9.71
C VAL A 78 7.55 1.54 -10.58
N THR A 79 8.30 1.68 -11.68
CA THR A 79 8.41 2.97 -12.40
C THR A 79 7.46 3.12 -13.59
N ASP A 80 6.78 2.04 -13.98
CA ASP A 80 5.95 1.95 -15.18
C ASP A 80 4.57 1.35 -14.88
N LEU A 81 4.08 1.52 -13.65
CA LEU A 81 2.74 1.11 -13.26
C LEU A 81 1.73 1.74 -14.21
N ARG A 82 0.76 0.94 -14.66
CA ARG A 82 -0.33 1.37 -15.53
C ARG A 82 -1.59 0.56 -15.28
N GLY A 83 -2.74 1.21 -15.36
CA GLY A 83 -4.03 0.57 -15.17
C GLY A 83 -5.09 1.52 -14.66
N SER A 84 -6.26 0.96 -14.39
CA SER A 84 -7.35 1.64 -13.70
C SER A 84 -7.77 0.75 -12.55
N ILE A 85 -7.87 1.28 -11.33
CA ILE A 85 -8.24 0.50 -10.14
C ILE A 85 -9.19 1.26 -9.24
N VAL A 86 -10.13 0.54 -8.64
CA VAL A 86 -11.06 1.04 -7.64
C VAL A 86 -10.39 0.98 -6.28
N PHE A 87 -10.22 2.14 -5.65
CA PHE A 87 -9.71 2.24 -4.31
C PHE A 87 -10.79 1.87 -3.28
N SER A 88 -10.50 0.78 -2.55
CA SER A 88 -11.19 0.32 -1.36
C SER A 88 -10.15 0.08 -0.26
N GLY A 89 -10.31 0.72 0.90
CA GLY A 89 -9.44 0.52 2.05
C GLY A 89 -9.31 1.77 2.90
N THR A 90 -8.11 2.16 3.29
CA THR A 90 -7.89 3.37 4.08
C THR A 90 -6.57 4.06 3.73
N PHE A 91 -6.32 5.20 4.37
CA PHE A 91 -5.15 6.02 4.11
C PHE A 91 -4.18 6.01 5.28
N LEU A 92 -2.93 6.34 5.00
CA LEU A 92 -1.96 6.75 6.02
C LEU A 92 -1.18 7.95 5.50
N SER A 93 -1.12 9.02 6.28
CA SER A 93 -0.32 10.20 5.93
C SER A 93 -0.16 11.15 7.12
N THR A 94 0.80 12.06 7.03
CA THR A 94 0.81 13.28 7.86
C THR A 94 -0.41 14.19 7.63
N ILE A 95 -1.09 14.07 6.48
CA ILE A 95 -2.37 14.71 6.20
C ILE A 95 -3.48 13.69 6.50
N PRO A 96 -4.31 13.87 7.53
CA PRO A 96 -5.11 12.78 8.11
C PRO A 96 -6.37 12.41 7.29
N PHE A 97 -6.20 12.01 6.03
CA PHE A 97 -7.26 11.47 5.16
C PHE A 97 -8.00 10.32 5.85
N ALA A 98 -7.28 9.43 6.55
CA ALA A 98 -7.84 8.31 7.29
C ALA A 98 -8.88 8.76 8.34
N VAL A 99 -8.60 9.86 9.06
CA VAL A 99 -9.50 10.37 10.09
C VAL A 99 -10.82 10.86 9.48
N LYS A 100 -10.75 11.51 8.30
CA LYS A 100 -11.90 12.07 7.60
C LYS A 100 -12.73 11.02 6.87
N TYR A 101 -12.08 10.12 6.12
CA TYR A 101 -12.75 9.18 5.22
C TYR A 101 -12.90 7.77 5.79
N LYS A 102 -12.19 7.45 6.89
CA LYS A 102 -12.22 6.13 7.55
C LYS A 102 -11.84 5.01 6.57
N VAL A 103 -12.45 3.83 6.72
CA VAL A 103 -12.34 2.72 5.79
C VAL A 103 -13.46 2.83 4.76
N VAL A 104 -13.14 2.62 3.49
CA VAL A 104 -14.05 2.83 2.35
C VAL A 104 -14.09 1.62 1.42
N GLU A 105 -15.23 1.35 0.80
CA GLU A 105 -15.41 0.21 -0.11
C GLU A 105 -15.25 0.55 -1.61
N ARG A 106 -15.61 1.77 -2.01
CA ARG A 106 -15.50 2.23 -3.41
C ARG A 106 -15.43 3.75 -3.43
N LEU A 107 -14.27 4.30 -3.11
CA LEU A 107 -14.14 5.75 -2.94
C LEU A 107 -13.80 6.46 -4.25
N ALA A 108 -12.92 5.87 -5.05
CA ALA A 108 -12.54 6.42 -6.34
C ALA A 108 -12.01 5.34 -7.28
N THR A 109 -12.19 5.54 -8.57
CA THR A 109 -11.44 4.83 -9.61
C THR A 109 -10.21 5.67 -9.95
N LEU A 110 -9.01 5.13 -9.74
CA LEU A 110 -7.74 5.78 -10.02
C LEU A 110 -7.24 5.37 -11.40
N HIS A 111 -6.87 6.33 -12.23
CA HIS A 111 -6.25 6.10 -13.53
C HIS A 111 -4.75 6.34 -13.43
N ILE A 112 -3.96 5.30 -13.70
CA ILE A 112 -2.51 5.29 -13.49
C ILE A 112 -1.81 5.05 -14.82
N GLU A 113 -0.82 5.90 -15.13
CA GLU A 113 0.10 5.72 -16.25
C GLU A 113 1.51 6.14 -15.85
N GLY A 114 2.52 5.31 -16.17
CA GLY A 114 3.92 5.62 -15.88
C GLY A 114 4.21 5.89 -14.41
N SER A 115 3.52 5.14 -13.52
CA SER A 115 3.53 5.35 -12.07
C SER A 115 3.12 6.75 -11.64
N ALA A 116 2.13 7.34 -12.33
CA ALA A 116 1.49 8.57 -11.91
C ALA A 116 -0.04 8.47 -11.99
N ILE A 117 -0.73 9.11 -11.05
CA ILE A 117 -2.17 9.34 -11.10
C ILE A 117 -2.43 10.43 -12.16
N VAL A 118 -2.88 10.00 -13.34
CA VAL A 118 -3.23 10.88 -14.46
C VAL A 118 -4.66 11.40 -14.37
N GLY A 119 -5.52 10.70 -13.63
CA GLY A 119 -6.90 11.10 -13.37
C GLY A 119 -7.55 10.20 -12.31
N PHE A 120 -8.74 10.59 -11.86
CA PHE A 120 -9.56 9.76 -10.99
C PHE A 120 -11.04 10.15 -11.09
N ASP A 121 -11.93 9.19 -10.86
CA ASP A 121 -13.38 9.39 -10.78
C ASP A 121 -13.86 9.13 -9.36
N SER A 122 -14.70 9.99 -8.81
CA SER A 122 -15.31 9.80 -7.48
C SER A 122 -16.65 10.53 -7.35
N ASP A 123 -17.66 9.78 -6.91
CA ASP A 123 -18.98 10.31 -6.57
C ASP A 123 -18.97 11.05 -5.22
N HIS A 124 -17.95 10.88 -4.38
CA HIS A 124 -17.85 11.55 -3.09
C HIS A 124 -17.29 12.98 -3.26
N PRO A 125 -18.12 14.04 -3.19
CA PRO A 125 -17.70 15.40 -3.54
C PRO A 125 -16.58 15.92 -2.65
N GLY A 126 -16.64 15.63 -1.35
CA GLY A 126 -15.59 16.01 -0.40
C GLY A 126 -14.25 15.33 -0.68
N PHE A 127 -14.23 14.04 -1.05
CA PHE A 127 -13.00 13.35 -1.42
C PHE A 127 -12.43 13.89 -2.73
N ARG A 128 -13.29 14.11 -3.73
CA ARG A 128 -12.87 14.68 -5.01
C ARG A 128 -12.15 16.01 -4.84
N HIS A 129 -12.69 16.91 -4.01
CA HIS A 129 -12.05 18.19 -3.72
C HIS A 129 -10.70 18.03 -3.00
N ASP A 130 -10.68 17.29 -1.89
CA ASP A 130 -9.49 17.14 -1.05
C ASP A 130 -8.36 16.41 -1.77
N PHE A 131 -8.68 15.33 -2.50
CA PHE A 131 -7.69 14.55 -3.23
C PHE A 131 -7.13 15.33 -4.41
N ALA A 132 -7.95 16.06 -5.17
CA ALA A 132 -7.46 16.97 -6.22
C ALA A 132 -6.52 18.04 -5.63
N SER A 133 -6.90 18.67 -4.52
CA SER A 133 -6.08 19.65 -3.81
C SER A 133 -4.74 19.08 -3.36
N TYR A 134 -4.74 17.83 -2.83
CA TYR A 134 -3.50 17.12 -2.50
C TYR A 134 -2.62 16.93 -3.74
N LEU A 135 -3.16 16.35 -4.83
CA LEU A 135 -2.41 16.07 -6.06
C LEU A 135 -1.81 17.32 -6.73
N GLU A 136 -2.37 18.50 -6.49
CA GLU A 136 -1.90 19.78 -7.04
C GLU A 136 -0.91 20.51 -6.12
N ARG A 137 -0.74 20.07 -4.87
CA ARG A 137 0.08 20.80 -3.88
C ARG A 137 1.58 20.65 -4.09
N HIS A 138 2.02 19.59 -4.76
CA HIS A 138 3.42 19.33 -5.03
C HIS A 138 3.59 18.51 -6.32
N ALA A 139 4.69 18.74 -7.04
CA ALA A 139 4.93 18.12 -8.35
C ALA A 139 4.94 16.58 -8.29
N ASN A 140 5.41 16.00 -7.19
CA ASN A 140 5.49 14.55 -7.02
C ASN A 140 4.29 13.91 -6.30
N HIS A 141 3.26 14.66 -5.86
CA HIS A 141 2.07 14.06 -5.20
C HIS A 141 1.24 13.17 -6.12
N ARG A 142 1.43 13.28 -7.44
CA ARG A 142 0.83 12.37 -8.41
C ARG A 142 1.65 11.10 -8.61
N ARG A 143 2.92 11.08 -8.21
CA ARG A 143 3.83 9.96 -8.44
C ARG A 143 3.58 8.88 -7.40
N ILE A 144 3.46 7.64 -7.86
CA ILE A 144 3.52 6.46 -7.02
C ILE A 144 5.00 6.21 -6.75
N GLU A 145 5.45 6.63 -5.58
CA GLU A 145 6.82 6.45 -5.12
C GLU A 145 6.99 5.10 -4.42
N GLU A 146 5.91 4.53 -3.87
CA GLU A 146 5.97 3.24 -3.19
C GLU A 146 4.96 2.24 -3.76
N PHE A 147 5.46 1.04 -4.06
CA PHE A 147 4.67 -0.17 -4.23
C PHE A 147 4.95 -1.05 -3.02
N GLY A 148 3.99 -1.12 -2.10
CA GLY A 148 4.11 -1.83 -0.84
C GLY A 148 3.20 -3.05 -0.76
N ILE A 149 3.66 -4.05 -0.03
CA ILE A 149 2.87 -5.22 0.34
C ILE A 149 2.94 -5.34 1.85
N GLY A 150 1.83 -5.09 2.54
CA GLY A 150 1.70 -5.43 3.95
C GLY A 150 1.65 -6.95 4.11
N THR A 151 2.27 -7.48 5.17
CA THR A 151 2.53 -8.92 5.33
C THR A 151 2.21 -9.46 6.74
N ASN A 152 1.77 -8.60 7.66
CA ASN A 152 1.43 -8.99 9.03
C ASN A 152 0.03 -9.60 9.10
N LEU A 153 -0.06 -10.92 9.19
CA LEU A 153 -1.32 -11.66 9.33
C LEU A 153 -1.97 -11.47 10.71
N GLY A 154 -1.27 -10.88 11.68
CA GLY A 154 -1.83 -10.49 12.97
C GLY A 154 -2.89 -9.40 12.85
N ILE A 155 -2.74 -8.50 11.88
CA ILE A 155 -3.67 -7.41 11.61
C ILE A 155 -4.83 -7.93 10.76
N LYS A 156 -6.03 -7.93 11.36
CA LYS A 156 -7.20 -8.64 10.79
C LYS A 156 -8.05 -7.78 9.85
N GLY A 157 -7.82 -6.48 9.84
CA GLY A 157 -8.54 -5.55 8.98
C GLY A 157 -7.93 -4.16 9.02
N LEU A 158 -8.54 -3.27 8.24
CA LEU A 158 -8.27 -1.84 8.29
C LEU A 158 -9.26 -1.15 9.24
N TYR A 159 -8.80 -0.10 9.91
CA TYR A 159 -9.59 0.55 10.98
C TYR A 159 -9.76 2.06 10.79
N GLY A 160 -9.21 2.64 9.72
CA GLY A 160 -9.35 4.06 9.42
C GLY A 160 -8.62 4.94 10.42
N ARG A 161 -7.57 4.38 11.04
CA ARG A 161 -6.68 5.08 11.96
C ARG A 161 -5.54 5.67 11.16
N ASN A 162 -5.11 6.88 11.52
CA ASN A 162 -3.93 7.45 10.89
C ASN A 162 -2.66 6.91 11.58
N ALA A 163 -2.44 5.60 11.47
CA ALA A 163 -1.44 4.87 12.22
C ALA A 163 -0.66 3.90 11.32
N GLY A 164 0.67 3.88 11.46
CA GLY A 164 1.58 3.07 10.64
C GLY A 164 1.44 1.56 10.76
N PHE A 165 0.49 1.03 11.54
CA PHE A 165 0.19 -0.40 11.50
C PHE A 165 -0.80 -0.73 10.39
N GLU A 166 -1.60 0.23 9.91
CA GLU A 166 -2.58 -0.02 8.84
C GLU A 166 -1.88 -0.46 7.55
N GLU A 167 -0.73 0.14 7.21
CA GLU A 167 0.14 -0.24 6.08
C GLU A 167 0.81 -1.62 6.25
N ARG A 168 0.65 -2.27 7.40
CA ARG A 168 1.12 -3.64 7.64
C ARG A 168 0.04 -4.68 7.35
N HIS A 169 -1.21 -4.24 7.14
CA HIS A 169 -2.32 -5.09 6.78
C HIS A 169 -2.03 -5.89 5.49
N PRO A 170 -2.33 -7.20 5.43
CA PRO A 170 -2.02 -8.04 4.28
C PRO A 170 -2.63 -7.54 2.97
N GLY A 171 -1.79 -7.25 1.98
CA GLY A 171 -2.25 -6.81 0.65
C GLY A 171 -1.45 -5.65 0.10
N LEU A 172 -1.99 -5.00 -0.94
CA LEU A 172 -1.34 -3.88 -1.63
C LEU A 172 -1.51 -2.57 -0.86
N HIS A 173 -0.47 -1.76 -0.81
CA HIS A 173 -0.60 -0.32 -0.67
C HIS A 173 0.26 0.43 -1.70
N LEU A 174 -0.17 1.64 -2.03
CA LEU A 174 0.54 2.53 -2.95
C LEU A 174 0.82 3.86 -2.24
N GLY A 175 2.09 4.22 -2.12
CA GLY A 175 2.53 5.47 -1.50
C GLY A 175 2.74 6.57 -2.55
N LEU A 176 2.01 7.67 -2.39
CA LEU A 176 2.10 8.85 -3.27
C LEU A 176 3.03 9.92 -2.67
N GLY A 177 3.86 10.53 -3.52
CA GLY A 177 4.73 11.64 -3.11
C GLY A 177 5.70 11.29 -1.96
N GLY A 178 6.04 12.26 -1.13
CA GLY A 178 7.08 12.15 -0.10
C GLY A 178 8.49 12.39 -0.65
N GLY A 179 9.51 12.19 0.19
CA GLY A 179 10.93 12.25 -0.20
C GLY A 179 11.50 13.63 -0.60
N GLU A 180 10.65 14.63 -0.81
CA GLU A 180 11.01 15.98 -1.25
C GLU A 180 10.53 17.05 -0.25
N GLN A 181 11.22 18.19 -0.20
CA GLN A 181 10.90 19.27 0.72
C GLN A 181 9.51 19.84 0.44
N GLY A 182 8.62 19.78 1.44
CA GLY A 182 7.24 20.24 1.31
C GLY A 182 6.29 19.23 0.65
N SER A 183 6.80 18.06 0.25
CA SER A 183 5.99 16.94 -0.20
C SER A 183 5.51 16.10 1.00
N HIS A 184 4.27 15.63 0.95
CA HIS A 184 3.67 14.77 1.95
C HIS A 184 3.39 13.39 1.35
N HIS A 185 3.93 12.35 1.99
CA HIS A 185 3.64 10.98 1.61
C HIS A 185 2.19 10.62 1.96
N LEU A 186 1.48 9.96 1.05
CA LEU A 186 0.11 9.50 1.24
C LEU A 186 -0.02 8.06 0.76
N ASP A 187 -0.18 7.13 1.69
CA ASP A 187 -0.43 5.73 1.38
C ASP A 187 -1.91 5.49 1.16
N LEU A 188 -2.21 4.78 0.08
CA LEU A 188 -3.49 4.19 -0.23
C LEU A 188 -3.39 2.70 0.07
N ILE A 189 -3.93 2.29 1.21
CA ILE A 189 -3.85 0.91 1.69
C ILE A 189 -5.11 0.18 1.25
N PHE A 190 -4.97 -0.81 0.39
CA PHE A 190 -6.10 -1.55 -0.15
C PHE A 190 -6.55 -2.61 0.86
N ALA A 191 -7.85 -2.63 1.17
CA ALA A 191 -8.43 -3.64 2.07
C ALA A 191 -8.34 -5.05 1.45
N LYS A 192 -8.43 -5.13 0.12
CA LYS A 192 -8.61 -6.38 -0.62
C LYS A 192 -8.08 -6.26 -2.04
N GLY A 193 -7.92 -7.40 -2.67
CA GLY A 193 -7.51 -7.56 -4.06
C GLY A 193 -6.59 -8.77 -4.20
N THR A 194 -6.30 -9.14 -5.43
CA THR A 194 -5.39 -10.25 -5.76
C THR A 194 -4.07 -9.67 -6.26
N LEU A 195 -2.96 -10.04 -5.62
CA LEU A 195 -1.61 -9.74 -6.08
C LEU A 195 -0.99 -10.97 -6.72
N ALA A 196 -0.35 -10.76 -7.86
CA ALA A 196 0.42 -11.76 -8.57
C ALA A 196 1.77 -11.20 -9.04
N PHE A 197 2.75 -12.09 -9.08
CA PHE A 197 4.01 -11.89 -9.79
C PHE A 197 4.01 -12.80 -11.02
N ASP A 198 4.09 -12.19 -12.21
CA ASP A 198 3.73 -12.82 -13.48
C ASP A 198 2.36 -13.51 -13.37
N ASP A 199 2.27 -14.81 -13.66
CA ASP A 199 1.04 -15.61 -13.57
C ASP A 199 0.81 -16.24 -12.19
N ARG A 200 1.76 -16.08 -11.24
CA ARG A 200 1.66 -16.66 -9.91
C ARG A 200 0.99 -15.69 -8.95
N ILE A 201 -0.23 -16.02 -8.51
CA ILE A 201 -0.86 -15.35 -7.36
C ILE A 201 0.05 -15.54 -6.14
N VAL A 202 0.40 -14.43 -5.48
CA VAL A 202 1.18 -14.40 -4.23
C VAL A 202 0.32 -14.01 -3.04
N PHE A 203 -0.81 -13.32 -3.26
CA PHE A 203 -1.81 -13.00 -2.25
C PHE A 203 -3.21 -12.91 -2.84
N ASP A 204 -4.14 -13.68 -2.29
CA ASP A 204 -5.60 -13.54 -2.44
C ASP A 204 -6.24 -13.96 -1.11
N ARG A 205 -6.52 -12.98 -0.25
CA ARG A 205 -6.97 -13.16 1.15
C ARG A 205 -6.01 -13.93 2.07
N ALA A 206 -5.04 -14.66 1.49
CA ALA A 206 -3.97 -15.36 2.14
C ALA A 206 -2.74 -15.39 1.21
N PHE A 207 -1.55 -15.49 1.81
CA PHE A 207 -0.30 -15.65 1.06
C PHE A 207 -0.10 -17.09 0.58
N THR A 208 0.46 -17.24 -0.62
CA THR A 208 0.69 -18.53 -1.31
C THR A 208 2.17 -18.78 -1.64
N VAL A 209 3.07 -18.03 -0.98
CA VAL A 209 4.52 -18.10 -1.18
C VAL A 209 5.26 -18.80 -0.06
#